data_AF-A0A846BQ62-F1
#
_entry.id   AF-A0A846BQ62-F1
#
_cell.length_a   1.000
_cell.length_b   1.000
_cell.length_c   1.000
_cell.angle_alpha   90.00
_cell.angle_beta   90.00
_cell.angle_gamma   90.00
#
_symmetry.space_group_name_H-M   'P 1'
#
loop_
_entity.id
_entity.type
_entity.pdbx_description
1 polymer ?
#
loop_
_entity_poly.entity_id
_entity_poly.type
_entity_poly.pdbx_seq_one_letter_code
_entity_poly.pdbx_strand_id
1 'polypeptide(L)'
;MVTLRSTPYLLLQTETGNRYLPLVGSSCWTVGRSDDNNFVLPNRWISRNHAMFQCTEAGDFYLIDLGSRNGTFVNGRRVTVPVTLRNADRITFGQTELEFYCPSKDHKTDVPEVSENETMTSTLHIRRLMSVMVVDIRDFTVLTRQLDEKVLSALIGTWFRQIGDIIGKYGSWVDKYIGDAVMAIWFHDSQGLSQAEALNILQAVSKTHTMTAALSKEYTLPFPLQIGTGINTGYAMVGNTGSGDRPDYTAIGDTVNAAFRLESATKQIGLNIALGEDTYRYISALGNTESVFKQHTVNLKGYDAPTTTYAGNYEDLDKFLQAST
;
A
#
# COMPACT_ATOMS: atom_id res chain seq x y z
N MET A 1 21.75 30.05 -8.68
CA MET A 1 20.94 31.09 -8.01
C MET A 1 19.52 30.94 -8.53
N VAL A 2 18.61 30.36 -7.75
CA VAL A 2 17.23 30.11 -8.18
C VAL A 2 16.44 31.41 -8.06
N THR A 3 16.03 31.99 -9.19
CA THR A 3 15.15 33.16 -9.21
C THR A 3 13.71 32.74 -8.95
N LEU A 4 13.16 33.11 -7.79
CA LEU A 4 11.80 32.76 -7.32
C LEU A 4 10.68 33.04 -8.34
N ARG A 5 10.87 33.97 -9.28
CA ARG A 5 9.87 34.37 -10.29
C ARG A 5 9.61 33.33 -11.39
N SER A 6 10.46 32.31 -11.54
CA SER A 6 10.37 31.32 -12.64
C SER A 6 10.28 29.88 -12.16
N THR A 7 10.07 29.64 -10.86
CA THR A 7 10.04 28.30 -10.27
C THR A 7 8.77 28.09 -9.46
N PRO A 8 8.10 26.93 -9.56
CA PRO A 8 6.98 26.61 -8.70
C PRO A 8 7.38 26.60 -7.21
N TYR A 9 6.57 27.19 -6.35
CA TYR A 9 6.82 27.25 -4.90
C TYR A 9 5.53 27.33 -4.09
N LEU A 10 5.64 27.04 -2.80
CA LEU A 10 4.59 27.33 -1.81
C LEU A 10 4.99 28.57 -1.01
N LEU A 11 4.06 29.50 -0.88
CA LEU A 11 4.20 30.70 -0.07
C LEU A 11 3.52 30.46 1.28
N LEU A 12 4.31 30.39 2.34
CA LEU A 12 3.81 30.37 3.71
C LEU A 12 3.93 31.79 4.28
N GLN A 13 2.82 32.40 4.65
CA GLN A 13 2.82 33.69 5.35
C GLN A 13 2.95 33.43 6.86
N THR A 14 4.00 33.97 7.48
CA THR A 14 4.19 33.93 8.94
C THR A 14 4.19 35.35 9.51
N GLU A 15 3.99 35.49 10.83
CA GLU A 15 4.04 36.79 11.52
C GLU A 15 5.38 37.52 11.32
N THR A 16 6.45 36.75 11.09
CA THR A 16 7.81 37.22 10.85
C THR A 16 8.16 37.48 9.38
N GLY A 17 7.23 37.24 8.45
CA GLY A 17 7.41 37.46 7.01
C GLY A 17 7.03 36.26 6.14
N ASN A 18 7.32 36.34 4.84
CA ASN A 18 7.00 35.29 3.89
C ASN A 18 8.12 34.24 3.81
N ARG A 19 7.76 32.96 3.94
CA ARG A 19 8.66 31.82 3.69
C ARG A 19 8.28 31.15 2.37
N TYR A 20 9.27 30.99 1.49
CA TYR A 20 9.11 30.34 0.18
C TYR A 20 9.64 28.92 0.25
N LEU A 21 8.82 27.94 -0.14
CA LEU A 21 9.16 26.52 -0.17
C LEU A 21 9.27 26.09 -1.65
N PRO A 22 10.47 26.03 -2.22
CA PRO A 22 10.63 25.80 -3.65
C PRO A 22 10.39 24.33 -4.01
N LEU A 23 9.55 24.11 -5.03
CA LEU A 23 9.22 22.78 -5.55
C LEU A 23 10.14 22.45 -6.74
N VAL A 24 11.44 22.35 -6.47
CA VAL A 24 12.50 22.10 -7.48
C VAL A 24 13.45 21.00 -7.02
N GLY A 25 14.12 20.34 -7.99
CA GLY A 25 15.16 19.34 -7.72
C GLY A 25 14.64 17.96 -7.28
N SER A 26 13.33 17.76 -7.26
CA SER A 26 12.65 16.49 -7.01
C SER A 26 11.38 16.44 -7.85
N SER A 27 10.73 15.28 -7.91
CA SER A 27 9.36 15.13 -8.42
C SER A 27 8.35 14.97 -7.27
N CYS A 28 8.82 14.94 -6.02
CA CYS A 28 8.02 14.69 -4.83
C CYS A 28 8.56 15.46 -3.63
N TRP A 29 7.67 16.07 -2.85
CA TRP A 29 7.98 16.77 -1.60
C TRP A 29 6.95 16.45 -0.52
N THR A 30 7.39 15.90 0.61
CA THR A 30 6.54 15.63 1.77
C THR A 30 6.44 16.84 2.69
N VAL A 31 5.28 16.99 3.34
CA VAL A 31 5.00 18.05 4.32
C VAL A 31 4.48 17.44 5.60
N GLY A 32 5.03 17.89 6.72
CA GLY A 32 4.68 17.36 8.03
C GLY A 32 5.37 18.12 9.15
N ARG A 33 5.01 17.79 10.40
CA ARG A 33 5.66 18.40 11.58
C ARG A 33 6.97 17.70 11.98
N SER A 34 7.20 16.49 11.49
CA SER A 34 8.44 15.75 11.77
C SER A 34 9.56 16.22 10.85
N ASP A 35 10.80 16.05 11.30
CA ASP A 35 12.03 16.50 10.65
C ASP A 35 12.46 15.67 9.43
N ASP A 36 11.84 14.51 9.23
CA ASP A 36 11.99 13.64 8.06
C ASP A 36 11.25 14.14 6.80
N ASN A 37 10.50 15.25 6.90
CA ASN A 37 9.76 15.82 5.77
C ASN A 37 10.58 16.82 4.97
N ASN A 38 10.35 16.89 3.65
CA ASN A 38 10.99 17.90 2.80
C ASN A 38 10.62 19.33 3.24
N PHE A 39 9.36 19.55 3.60
CA PHE A 39 8.91 20.82 4.18
C PHE A 39 8.38 20.61 5.60
N VAL A 40 9.24 20.94 6.57
CA VAL A 40 8.90 20.86 7.99
C VAL A 40 8.09 22.09 8.41
N LEU A 41 6.87 21.83 8.88
CA LEU A 41 5.94 22.79 9.46
C LEU A 41 5.67 22.39 10.92
N PRO A 42 6.41 22.95 11.91
CA PRO A 42 6.40 22.50 13.31
C PRO A 42 5.15 22.99 14.07
N ASN A 43 3.96 22.65 13.57
CA ASN A 43 2.68 23.00 14.15
C ASN A 43 2.01 21.73 14.71
N ARG A 44 1.48 21.81 15.94
CA ARG A 44 0.75 20.71 16.60
C ARG A 44 -0.49 20.24 15.83
N TRP A 45 -1.07 21.10 14.99
CA TRP A 45 -2.23 20.79 14.15
C TRP A 45 -1.85 20.10 12.84
N ILE A 46 -0.56 19.91 12.59
CA ILE A 46 -0.05 19.20 11.41
C ILE A 46 0.44 17.80 11.85
N SER A 47 -0.04 16.74 11.20
CA SER A 47 0.47 15.37 11.41
C SER A 47 1.97 15.24 11.16
N ARG A 48 2.59 14.19 11.74
CA ARG A 48 4.02 13.89 11.56
C ARG A 48 4.40 13.86 10.08
N ASN A 49 3.64 13.09 9.29
CA ASN A 49 3.62 13.09 7.83
C ASN A 49 2.18 13.47 7.44
N HIS A 50 1.98 14.68 6.90
CA HIS A 50 0.65 15.28 6.74
C HIS A 50 0.17 15.18 5.30
N ALA A 51 0.98 15.62 4.36
CA ALA A 51 0.62 15.71 2.95
C ALA A 51 1.86 15.59 2.06
N MET A 52 1.64 15.48 0.76
CA MET A 52 2.69 15.35 -0.24
C MET A 52 2.32 16.13 -1.49
N PHE A 53 3.31 16.85 -2.03
CA PHE A 53 3.27 17.48 -3.33
C PHE A 53 3.98 16.59 -4.34
N GLN A 54 3.38 16.38 -5.51
CA GLN A 54 3.99 15.62 -6.58
C GLN A 54 3.95 16.41 -7.88
N CYS A 55 5.08 16.49 -8.58
CA CYS A 55 5.19 17.05 -9.93
C CYS A 55 5.30 15.90 -10.94
N THR A 56 4.47 15.93 -11.97
CA THR A 56 4.50 14.96 -13.08
C THR A 56 5.54 15.33 -14.14
N GLU A 57 5.86 14.40 -15.04
CA GLU A 57 6.73 14.68 -16.20
C GLU A 57 6.14 15.78 -17.12
N ALA A 58 4.81 15.92 -17.13
CA ALA A 58 4.10 16.98 -17.86
C ALA A 58 4.09 18.35 -17.14
N GLY A 59 4.73 18.44 -15.97
CA GLY A 59 4.86 19.66 -15.16
C GLY A 59 3.64 20.00 -14.30
N ASP A 60 2.64 19.10 -14.20
CA ASP A 60 1.48 19.31 -13.34
C ASP A 60 1.78 18.94 -11.89
N PHE A 61 1.31 19.78 -10.96
CA PHE A 61 1.47 19.60 -9.51
C PHE A 61 0.19 19.05 -8.88
N TYR A 62 0.35 18.08 -7.98
CA TYR A 62 -0.74 17.48 -7.22
C TYR A 62 -0.48 17.60 -5.72
N LEU A 63 -1.54 17.81 -4.95
CA LEU A 63 -1.53 17.75 -3.50
C LEU A 63 -2.28 16.52 -3.00
N ILE A 64 -1.64 15.73 -2.15
CA ILE A 64 -2.16 14.47 -1.59
C ILE A 64 -2.14 14.58 -0.06
N ASP A 65 -3.28 14.35 0.60
CA ASP A 65 -3.33 14.17 2.06
C ASP A 65 -2.90 12.75 2.44
N LEU A 66 -2.06 12.58 3.46
CA LEU A 66 -1.50 11.29 3.90
C LEU A 66 -2.27 10.69 5.09
N GLY A 67 -3.56 11.02 5.24
CA GLY A 67 -4.36 10.62 6.40
C GLY A 67 -4.13 11.54 7.59
N SER A 68 -4.00 12.84 7.33
CA SER A 68 -3.72 13.81 8.38
C SER A 68 -4.89 13.93 9.36
N ARG A 69 -4.57 14.13 10.65
CA ARG A 69 -5.60 14.11 11.71
C ARG A 69 -6.62 15.24 11.56
N ASN A 70 -6.19 16.40 11.07
CA ASN A 70 -7.02 17.59 10.94
C ASN A 70 -7.36 17.91 9.47
N GLY A 71 -6.93 17.07 8.52
CA GLY A 71 -7.17 17.26 7.10
C GLY A 71 -6.27 18.30 6.43
N THR A 72 -6.11 18.09 5.12
CA THR A 72 -5.62 19.06 4.14
C THR A 72 -6.79 19.67 3.38
N PHE A 73 -6.70 20.94 2.99
CA PHE A 73 -7.72 21.64 2.20
C PHE A 73 -7.09 22.41 1.03
N VAL A 74 -7.79 22.49 -0.09
CA VAL A 74 -7.48 23.38 -1.22
C VAL A 74 -8.69 24.27 -1.48
N ASN A 75 -8.50 25.58 -1.44
CA ASN A 75 -9.56 26.59 -1.59
C ASN A 75 -10.77 26.32 -0.68
N GLY A 76 -10.50 25.92 0.57
CA GLY A 76 -11.50 25.58 1.57
C GLY A 76 -12.17 24.22 1.39
N ARG A 77 -11.87 23.48 0.32
CA ARG A 77 -12.39 22.13 0.08
C ARG A 77 -11.42 21.10 0.63
N ARG A 78 -11.89 20.14 1.42
CA ARG A 78 -11.04 19.09 1.99
C ARG A 78 -10.46 18.24 0.87
N VAL A 79 -9.15 18.02 0.90
CA VAL A 79 -8.43 17.12 0.01
C VAL A 79 -8.66 15.70 0.53
N THR A 80 -9.62 15.02 -0.08
CA THR A 80 -9.96 13.61 0.21
C THR A 80 -9.46 12.66 -0.88
N VAL A 81 -9.20 13.20 -2.06
CA VAL A 81 -8.49 12.59 -3.18
C VAL A 81 -7.39 13.55 -3.63
N PRO A 82 -6.35 13.09 -4.34
CA PRO A 82 -5.33 14.01 -4.83
C PRO A 82 -5.92 15.12 -5.71
N VAL A 83 -5.51 16.36 -5.47
CA VAL A 83 -6.01 17.56 -6.17
C VAL A 83 -4.91 18.13 -7.04
N THR A 84 -5.18 18.31 -8.33
CA THR A 84 -4.31 19.09 -9.22
C THR A 84 -4.30 20.55 -8.76
N LEU A 85 -3.12 21.07 -8.47
CA LEU A 85 -2.94 22.45 -8.03
C LEU A 85 -2.86 23.38 -9.23
N ARG A 86 -3.62 24.46 -9.16
CA ARG A 86 -3.59 25.58 -10.08
C ARG A 86 -2.88 26.75 -9.43
N ASN A 87 -2.25 27.58 -10.26
CA ASN A 87 -1.60 28.78 -9.78
C ASN A 87 -2.56 29.63 -8.92
N ALA A 88 -2.07 30.11 -7.79
CA ALA A 88 -2.80 30.83 -6.74
C ALA A 88 -3.78 29.99 -5.89
N ASP A 89 -3.75 28.65 -5.98
CA ASP A 89 -4.52 27.82 -5.07
C ASP A 89 -4.08 28.01 -3.61
N ARG A 90 -5.05 28.21 -2.73
CA ARG A 90 -4.86 28.32 -1.27
C ARG A 90 -4.93 26.93 -0.64
N ILE A 91 -3.88 26.54 0.05
CA ILE A 91 -3.73 25.23 0.67
C ILE A 91 -3.73 25.39 2.18
N THR A 92 -4.48 24.56 2.90
CA THR A 92 -4.51 24.58 4.36
C THR A 92 -4.14 23.22 4.93
N PHE A 93 -3.15 23.17 5.82
CA PHE A 93 -2.79 21.99 6.60
C PHE A 93 -3.13 22.23 8.07
N GLY A 94 -4.18 21.58 8.57
CA GLY A 94 -4.74 21.89 9.89
C GLY A 94 -5.19 23.35 9.98
N GLN A 95 -4.37 24.22 10.59
CA GLN A 95 -4.62 25.67 10.71
C GLN A 95 -3.61 26.54 9.94
N THR A 96 -2.67 25.93 9.23
CA THR A 96 -1.61 26.66 8.51
C THR A 96 -1.98 26.82 7.05
N GLU A 97 -2.03 28.05 6.55
CA GLU A 97 -2.35 28.38 5.17
C GLU A 97 -1.08 28.64 4.34
N LEU A 98 -1.05 28.11 3.12
CA LEU A 98 -0.03 28.32 2.12
C LEU A 98 -0.70 28.68 0.79
N GLU A 99 0.01 29.38 -0.08
CA GLU A 99 -0.45 29.65 -1.45
C GLU A 99 0.49 28.98 -2.44
N PHE A 100 -0.06 28.25 -3.41
CA PHE A 100 0.71 27.61 -4.46
C PHE A 100 0.93 28.55 -5.64
N TYR A 101 2.18 28.72 -6.04
CA TYR A 101 2.56 29.50 -7.22
C TYR A 101 3.19 28.59 -8.26
N CYS A 102 2.69 28.67 -9.50
CA CYS A 102 3.27 27.98 -10.66
C CYS A 102 3.20 28.89 -11.90
N PRO A 103 4.35 29.32 -12.45
CA PRO A 103 4.37 30.28 -13.55
C PRO A 103 3.96 29.72 -14.92
N SER A 104 3.66 28.43 -15.07
CA SER A 104 3.36 27.82 -16.37
C SER A 104 2.13 26.90 -16.34
N LYS A 105 0.96 27.49 -16.68
CA LYS A 105 -0.13 26.95 -17.54
C LYS A 105 -1.33 27.91 -17.52
N ASP A 106 -1.20 29.08 -18.15
CA ASP A 106 -2.37 29.80 -18.70
C ASP A 106 -2.73 29.15 -20.04
N HIS A 107 -3.43 28.01 -20.03
CA HIS A 107 -4.18 27.59 -21.21
C HIS A 107 -5.52 28.31 -21.22
N LYS A 108 -5.53 29.50 -21.84
CA LYS A 108 -6.74 30.00 -22.49
C LYS A 108 -7.00 29.10 -23.71
N THR A 109 -8.00 28.25 -23.62
CA THR A 109 -8.67 27.70 -24.80
C THR A 109 -10.16 27.77 -24.57
N ASP A 110 -10.81 28.55 -25.44
CA ASP A 110 -12.25 28.71 -25.56
C ASP A 110 -12.95 27.34 -25.59
N VAL A 111 -14.04 27.20 -24.84
CA VAL A 111 -14.97 26.08 -24.95
C VAL A 111 -16.36 26.64 -25.30
N PRO A 112 -16.97 26.25 -26.43
CA PRO A 112 -18.40 26.43 -26.64
C PRO A 112 -19.16 25.48 -25.72
N GLU A 113 -20.25 25.96 -25.11
CA GLU A 113 -21.23 25.14 -24.38
C GLU A 113 -21.63 23.91 -25.22
N VAL A 114 -21.65 22.70 -24.62
CA VAL A 114 -22.73 21.70 -24.69
C VAL A 114 -22.40 20.42 -23.88
N SER A 115 -23.46 19.98 -23.17
CA SER A 115 -23.86 18.67 -22.61
C SER A 115 -23.11 18.03 -21.44
N GLU A 116 -23.82 18.06 -20.31
CA GLU A 116 -23.83 17.07 -19.23
C GLU A 116 -23.94 15.64 -19.78
N ASN A 117 -22.85 14.88 -19.72
CA ASN A 117 -22.78 13.42 -19.47
C ASN A 117 -21.44 12.89 -19.97
N GLU A 118 -20.41 12.95 -19.12
CA GLU A 118 -19.30 12.00 -19.09
C GLU A 118 -18.40 12.37 -17.90
N THR A 119 -18.74 11.82 -16.72
CA THR A 119 -17.86 11.89 -15.55
C THR A 119 -16.68 10.96 -15.80
N MET A 120 -15.66 11.42 -16.53
CA MET A 120 -14.37 10.75 -16.56
C MET A 120 -13.71 10.94 -15.20
N THR A 121 -13.85 9.94 -14.33
CA THR A 121 -13.11 9.81 -13.08
C THR A 121 -11.63 9.63 -13.42
N SER A 122 -10.86 10.71 -13.43
CA SER A 122 -9.40 10.63 -13.59
C SER A 122 -8.78 9.99 -12.34
N THR A 123 -8.77 8.66 -12.30
CA THR A 123 -8.14 7.86 -11.27
C THR A 123 -6.63 8.14 -11.29
N LEU A 124 -6.06 8.70 -10.21
CA LEU A 124 -4.61 8.79 -10.10
C LEU A 124 -4.04 7.37 -10.05
N HIS A 125 -3.07 7.14 -10.92
CA HIS A 125 -2.48 5.86 -11.18
C HIS A 125 -0.97 6.02 -11.01
N ILE A 126 -0.46 5.78 -9.80
CA ILE A 126 0.99 5.80 -9.52
C ILE A 126 1.52 4.38 -9.67
N ARG A 127 2.44 4.16 -10.61
CA ARG A 127 3.15 2.88 -10.74
C ARG A 127 4.22 2.80 -9.68
N ARG A 128 4.06 1.92 -8.69
CA ARG A 128 5.01 1.73 -7.60
C ARG A 128 5.40 0.27 -7.48
N LEU A 129 6.66 0.01 -7.15
CA LEU A 129 7.10 -1.33 -6.77
C LEU A 129 6.53 -1.67 -5.40
N MET A 130 5.90 -2.83 -5.29
CA MET A 130 5.27 -3.27 -4.07
C MET A 130 5.31 -4.78 -3.94
N SER A 131 5.32 -5.24 -2.70
CA SER A 131 5.05 -6.63 -2.36
C SER A 131 3.62 -6.76 -1.85
N VAL A 132 2.88 -7.69 -2.43
CA VAL A 132 1.51 -8.04 -2.06
C VAL A 132 1.54 -9.41 -1.42
N MET A 133 1.00 -9.53 -0.22
CA MET A 133 0.72 -10.80 0.43
C MET A 133 -0.79 -11.01 0.46
N VAL A 134 -1.25 -12.18 0.08
CA VAL A 134 -2.63 -12.64 0.27
C VAL A 134 -2.59 -13.87 1.15
N VAL A 135 -3.35 -13.86 2.24
CA VAL A 135 -3.51 -14.99 3.16
C VAL A 135 -4.98 -15.37 3.20
N ASP A 136 -5.29 -16.64 2.97
CA ASP A 136 -6.67 -17.14 2.99
C ASP A 136 -6.82 -18.41 3.85
N ILE A 137 -7.96 -18.55 4.51
CA ILE A 137 -8.27 -19.72 5.35
C ILE A 137 -8.70 -20.88 4.44
N ARG A 138 -8.01 -22.02 4.56
CA ARG A 138 -8.39 -23.23 3.83
C ARG A 138 -9.70 -23.79 4.37
N ASP A 139 -10.52 -24.27 3.44
CA ASP A 139 -11.81 -24.91 3.72
C ASP A 139 -12.76 -24.04 4.56
N PHE A 140 -12.64 -22.71 4.46
CA PHE A 140 -13.51 -21.77 5.17
C PHE A 140 -14.99 -22.02 4.90
N THR A 141 -15.38 -22.38 3.67
CA THR A 141 -16.77 -22.74 3.36
C THR A 141 -17.26 -23.94 4.20
N VAL A 142 -16.40 -24.93 4.46
CA VAL A 142 -16.75 -26.07 5.32
C VAL A 142 -16.89 -25.59 6.77
N LEU A 143 -15.97 -24.73 7.21
CA LEU A 143 -16.00 -24.11 8.53
C LEU A 143 -17.32 -23.36 8.78
N THR A 144 -17.77 -22.53 7.84
CA THR A 144 -19.02 -21.74 7.97
C THR A 144 -20.29 -22.60 8.04
N ARG A 145 -20.26 -23.82 7.51
CA ARG A 145 -21.42 -24.74 7.53
C ARG A 145 -21.50 -25.59 8.80
N GLN A 146 -20.37 -25.77 9.48
CA GLN A 146 -20.26 -26.67 10.65
C GLN A 146 -20.19 -25.92 11.97
N LEU A 147 -19.77 -24.65 11.97
CA LEU A 147 -19.71 -23.84 13.18
C LEU A 147 -21.01 -23.08 13.43
N ASP A 148 -21.31 -22.90 14.72
CA ASP A 148 -22.30 -21.93 15.18
C ASP A 148 -21.88 -20.51 14.76
N GLU A 149 -22.85 -19.69 14.35
CA GLU A 149 -22.64 -18.35 13.82
C GLU A 149 -21.90 -17.43 14.82
N LYS A 150 -22.18 -17.56 16.13
CA LYS A 150 -21.50 -16.75 17.16
C LYS A 150 -20.04 -17.13 17.30
N VAL A 151 -19.74 -18.43 17.26
CA VAL A 151 -18.37 -18.95 17.33
C VAL A 151 -17.59 -18.54 16.08
N LEU A 152 -18.19 -18.67 14.90
CA LEU A 152 -17.61 -18.27 13.63
C LEU A 152 -17.31 -16.77 13.59
N SER A 153 -18.25 -15.92 13.99
CA SER A 153 -18.08 -14.46 14.02
C SER A 153 -16.97 -14.04 15.00
N ALA A 154 -16.92 -14.63 16.20
CA ALA A 154 -15.88 -14.36 17.18
C ALA A 154 -14.50 -14.80 16.70
N LEU A 155 -14.40 -15.99 16.08
CA LEU A 155 -13.17 -16.50 15.51
C LEU A 155 -12.64 -15.58 14.42
N ILE A 156 -13.48 -15.22 13.46
CA ILE A 156 -13.08 -14.41 12.29
C ILE A 156 -12.74 -12.98 12.70
N GLY A 157 -13.53 -12.38 13.59
CA GLY A 157 -13.22 -11.06 14.15
C GLY A 157 -11.89 -11.03 14.92
N THR A 158 -11.55 -12.12 15.62
CA THR A 158 -10.26 -12.25 16.31
C THR A 158 -9.11 -12.51 15.35
N TRP A 159 -9.29 -13.38 14.36
CA TRP A 159 -8.28 -13.66 13.35
C TRP A 159 -7.92 -12.41 12.56
N PHE A 160 -8.91 -11.65 12.06
CA PHE A 160 -8.69 -10.40 11.33
C PHE A 160 -7.97 -9.33 12.16
N ARG A 161 -8.36 -9.17 13.43
CA ARG A 161 -7.68 -8.20 14.31
C ARG A 161 -6.22 -8.58 14.53
N GLN A 162 -5.95 -9.83 14.90
CA GLN A 162 -4.59 -10.27 15.22
C GLN A 162 -3.67 -10.31 13.99
N ILE A 163 -4.18 -10.73 12.83
CA ILE A 163 -3.39 -10.74 11.60
C ILE A 163 -3.07 -9.31 11.13
N GLY A 164 -4.03 -8.39 11.24
CA GLY A 164 -3.84 -6.95 10.99
C GLY A 164 -2.73 -6.35 11.86
N ASP A 165 -2.76 -6.63 13.17
CA ASP A 165 -1.72 -6.18 14.11
C ASP A 165 -0.33 -6.73 13.73
N ILE A 166 -0.25 -8.01 13.33
CA ILE A 166 1.00 -8.66 12.91
C ILE A 166 1.56 -8.00 11.65
N ILE A 167 0.78 -7.92 10.58
CA ILE A 167 1.26 -7.38 9.30
C ILE A 167 1.61 -5.90 9.40
N GLY A 168 0.86 -5.12 10.19
CA GLY A 168 1.19 -3.72 10.49
C GLY A 168 2.49 -3.58 11.27
N LYS A 169 2.75 -4.45 12.26
CA LYS A 169 4.01 -4.49 13.02
C LYS A 169 5.22 -4.78 12.12
N TYR A 170 5.06 -5.58 11.08
CA TYR A 170 6.10 -5.89 10.10
C TYR A 170 6.11 -4.96 8.88
N GLY A 171 5.48 -3.79 8.98
CA GLY A 171 5.65 -2.68 8.03
C GLY A 171 4.67 -2.65 6.85
N SER A 172 3.58 -3.43 6.88
CA SER A 172 2.52 -3.31 5.88
C SER A 172 1.88 -1.92 5.96
N TRP A 173 1.63 -1.32 4.80
CA TRP A 173 1.00 -0.01 4.66
C TRP A 173 -0.52 -0.10 4.53
N VAL A 174 -1.02 -1.17 3.93
CA VAL A 174 -2.43 -1.38 3.65
C VAL A 174 -2.76 -2.82 3.99
N ASP A 175 -3.78 -3.00 4.82
CA ASP A 175 -4.46 -4.27 5.00
C ASP A 175 -5.91 -4.16 4.54
N LYS A 176 -6.35 -5.09 3.70
CA LYS A 176 -7.75 -5.21 3.26
C LYS A 176 -8.29 -6.59 3.56
N TYR A 177 -9.53 -6.62 4.03
CA TYR A 177 -10.30 -7.84 4.28
C TYR A 177 -11.22 -8.09 3.09
N ILE A 178 -11.06 -9.24 2.42
CA ILE A 178 -11.83 -9.60 1.22
C ILE A 178 -12.39 -11.01 1.44
N GLY A 179 -13.64 -11.09 1.89
CA GLY A 179 -14.23 -12.37 2.29
C GLY A 179 -13.50 -12.94 3.51
N ASP A 180 -12.90 -14.12 3.34
CA ASP A 180 -12.04 -14.86 4.26
C ASP A 180 -10.54 -14.60 4.08
N ALA A 181 -10.17 -13.83 3.06
CA ALA A 181 -8.80 -13.48 2.77
C ALA A 181 -8.38 -12.13 3.37
N VAL A 182 -7.09 -12.03 3.70
CA VAL A 182 -6.40 -10.81 4.11
C VAL A 182 -5.35 -10.48 3.06
N MET A 183 -5.41 -9.26 2.54
CA MET A 183 -4.40 -8.72 1.64
C MET A 183 -3.56 -7.68 2.37
N ALA A 184 -2.24 -7.81 2.32
CA ALA A 184 -1.28 -6.86 2.87
C ALA A 184 -0.37 -6.31 1.77
N ILE A 185 -0.01 -5.03 1.85
CA ILE A 185 0.81 -4.35 0.84
C ILE A 185 1.99 -3.62 1.50
N TRP A 186 3.19 -3.92 1.04
CA TRP A 186 4.41 -3.16 1.33
C TRP A 186 4.81 -2.36 0.10
N PHE A 187 5.00 -1.07 0.26
CA PHE A 187 5.52 -0.23 -0.80
C PHE A 187 7.03 -0.08 -0.68
N HIS A 188 7.73 -0.30 -1.78
CA HIS A 188 9.17 -0.16 -1.84
C HIS A 188 9.55 1.18 -2.47
N ASP A 189 10.79 1.59 -2.22
CA ASP A 189 11.38 2.76 -2.86
C ASP A 189 11.92 2.41 -4.25
N SER A 190 12.58 3.38 -4.90
CA SER A 190 13.18 3.17 -6.22
C SER A 190 14.39 2.25 -6.22
N GLN A 191 14.98 1.94 -5.06
CA GLN A 191 16.13 1.02 -4.93
C GLN A 191 15.68 -0.45 -4.90
N GLY A 192 14.39 -0.70 -4.71
CA GLY A 192 13.80 -2.03 -4.74
C GLY A 192 13.43 -2.53 -3.35
N LEU A 193 13.12 -3.82 -3.25
CA LEU A 193 12.89 -4.49 -1.97
C LEU A 193 14.24 -4.76 -1.28
N SER A 194 14.49 -4.12 -0.15
CA SER A 194 15.70 -4.34 0.65
C SER A 194 15.68 -5.69 1.38
N GLN A 195 16.86 -6.18 1.79
CA GLN A 195 16.97 -7.43 2.58
C GLN A 195 16.20 -7.35 3.90
N ALA A 196 16.21 -6.19 4.56
CA ALA A 196 15.49 -5.98 5.82
C ALA A 196 13.97 -6.03 5.62
N GLU A 197 13.46 -5.39 4.57
CA GLU A 197 12.04 -5.48 4.22
C GLU A 197 11.64 -6.90 3.82
N ALA A 198 12.47 -7.59 3.04
CA ALA A 198 12.25 -8.98 2.64
C ALA A 198 12.15 -9.89 3.87
N LEU A 199 13.06 -9.73 4.84
CA LEU A 199 13.03 -10.45 6.10
C LEU A 199 11.77 -10.13 6.90
N ASN A 200 11.36 -8.86 6.98
CA ASN A 200 10.12 -8.46 7.65
C ASN A 200 8.88 -9.12 7.04
N ILE A 201 8.79 -9.19 5.71
CA ILE A 201 7.68 -9.87 5.02
C ILE A 201 7.67 -11.36 5.37
N LEU A 202 8.81 -12.04 5.32
CA LEU A 202 8.91 -13.47 5.69
C LEU A 202 8.58 -13.70 7.17
N GLN A 203 8.99 -12.81 8.06
CA GLN A 203 8.62 -12.84 9.48
C GLN A 203 7.12 -12.64 9.67
N ALA A 204 6.49 -11.73 8.92
CA ALA A 204 5.04 -11.56 8.94
C ALA A 204 4.34 -12.86 8.59
N VAL A 205 4.72 -13.51 7.48
CA VAL A 205 4.17 -14.81 7.04
C VAL A 205 4.26 -15.86 8.16
N SER A 206 5.45 -16.07 8.74
CA SER A 206 5.66 -16.99 9.86
C SER A 206 4.77 -16.67 11.08
N LYS A 207 4.66 -15.39 11.46
CA LYS A 207 3.83 -14.98 12.60
C LYS A 207 2.33 -15.13 12.34
N THR A 208 1.85 -14.87 11.12
CA THR A 208 0.44 -15.11 10.77
C THR A 208 0.08 -16.59 10.88
N HIS A 209 0.96 -17.49 10.46
CA HIS A 209 0.80 -18.94 10.62
C HIS A 209 0.76 -19.35 12.10
N THR A 210 1.76 -18.92 12.87
CA THR A 210 1.84 -19.23 14.31
C THR A 210 0.60 -18.77 15.07
N MET A 211 0.12 -17.55 14.78
CA MET A 211 -1.08 -16.99 15.40
C MET A 211 -2.33 -17.78 15.01
N THR A 212 -2.48 -18.13 13.73
CA THR A 212 -3.63 -18.92 13.24
C THR A 212 -3.67 -20.32 13.87
N ALA A 213 -2.51 -20.96 14.03
CA ALA A 213 -2.38 -22.24 14.72
C ALA A 213 -2.74 -22.13 16.22
N ALA A 214 -2.48 -20.98 16.86
CA ALA A 214 -2.87 -20.75 18.26
C ALA A 214 -4.41 -20.64 18.39
N LEU A 215 -5.08 -19.92 17.48
CA LEU A 215 -6.55 -19.83 17.48
C LEU A 215 -7.21 -21.20 17.29
N SER A 216 -6.58 -22.11 16.55
CA SER A 216 -7.07 -23.49 16.39
C SER A 216 -7.13 -24.26 17.70
N LYS A 217 -6.37 -23.83 18.73
CA LYS A 217 -6.37 -24.42 20.08
C LYS A 217 -7.32 -23.68 21.03
N GLU A 218 -7.60 -22.41 20.76
CA GLU A 218 -8.47 -21.55 21.57
C GLU A 218 -9.95 -21.82 21.31
N TYR A 219 -10.32 -22.08 20.06
CA TYR A 219 -11.69 -22.35 19.65
C TYR A 219 -11.95 -23.85 19.46
N THR A 220 -13.18 -24.29 19.76
CA THR A 220 -13.63 -25.65 19.42
C THR A 220 -14.01 -25.71 17.94
N LEU A 221 -13.10 -26.24 17.12
CA LEU A 221 -13.25 -26.29 15.67
C LEU A 221 -13.40 -27.74 15.16
N PRO A 222 -14.12 -27.98 14.05
CA PRO A 222 -14.23 -29.30 13.45
C PRO A 222 -12.89 -29.83 12.92
N PHE A 223 -11.97 -28.93 12.59
CA PHE A 223 -10.60 -29.24 12.16
C PHE A 223 -9.67 -28.04 12.48
N PRO A 224 -8.35 -28.25 12.61
CA PRO A 224 -7.40 -27.16 12.79
C PRO A 224 -7.42 -26.19 11.60
N LEU A 225 -7.31 -24.89 11.87
CA LEU A 225 -7.21 -23.88 10.82
C LEU A 225 -5.90 -24.06 10.06
N GLN A 226 -6.01 -24.00 8.74
CA GLN A 226 -4.88 -23.94 7.83
C GLN A 226 -5.02 -22.71 6.97
N ILE A 227 -3.89 -22.11 6.58
CA ILE A 227 -3.88 -20.94 5.70
C ILE A 227 -2.98 -21.17 4.49
N GLY A 228 -3.43 -20.70 3.33
CA GLY A 228 -2.60 -20.52 2.14
C GLY A 228 -2.04 -19.10 2.10
N THR A 229 -0.77 -18.93 1.73
CA THR A 229 -0.17 -17.61 1.55
C THR A 229 0.41 -17.47 0.14
N GLY A 230 -0.07 -16.48 -0.60
CA GLY A 230 0.49 -16.06 -1.89
C GLY A 230 1.22 -14.73 -1.74
N ILE A 231 2.44 -14.62 -2.29
CA ILE A 231 3.20 -13.37 -2.26
C ILE A 231 3.72 -13.04 -3.66
N ASN A 232 3.50 -11.82 -4.10
CA ASN A 232 4.05 -11.34 -5.35
C ASN A 232 4.64 -9.94 -5.19
N THR A 233 5.78 -9.71 -5.84
CA THR A 233 6.49 -8.43 -5.85
C THR A 233 6.53 -7.94 -7.27
N GLY A 234 6.12 -6.71 -7.50
CA GLY A 234 6.05 -6.17 -8.84
C GLY A 234 5.52 -4.74 -8.85
N TYR A 235 5.53 -4.15 -10.03
CA TYR A 235 4.95 -2.83 -10.20
C TYR A 235 3.43 -2.95 -10.30
N ALA A 236 2.71 -2.22 -9.47
CA ALA A 236 1.27 -2.10 -9.58
C ALA A 236 0.86 -0.63 -9.58
N MET A 237 -0.37 -0.39 -10.05
CA MET A 237 -0.95 0.92 -10.04
C MET A 237 -1.65 1.15 -8.72
N VAL A 238 -1.34 2.23 -8.03
CA VAL A 238 -1.97 2.55 -6.75
C VAL A 238 -2.84 3.78 -6.94
N GLY A 239 -4.14 3.65 -6.62
CA GLY A 239 -5.11 4.75 -6.68
C GLY A 239 -6.08 4.70 -5.49
N ASN A 240 -6.58 5.85 -5.06
CA ASN A 240 -7.61 5.92 -4.02
C ASN A 240 -8.99 5.76 -4.68
N THR A 241 -9.80 4.79 -4.24
CA THR A 241 -11.15 4.55 -4.80
C THR A 241 -12.25 4.50 -3.74
N GLY A 242 -11.95 4.84 -2.48
CA GLY A 242 -12.91 4.82 -1.38
C GLY A 242 -13.55 6.18 -1.11
N SER A 243 -14.86 6.20 -0.91
CA SER A 243 -15.60 7.30 -0.31
C SER A 243 -15.76 7.04 1.20
N GLY A 244 -14.83 7.55 2.02
CA GLY A 244 -14.91 7.43 3.49
C GLY A 244 -13.62 7.83 4.23
N ASP A 245 -13.69 7.94 5.57
CA ASP A 245 -12.63 8.39 6.49
C ASP A 245 -11.42 7.43 6.64
N ARG A 246 -11.30 6.43 5.75
CA ARG A 246 -10.13 5.57 5.60
C ARG A 246 -9.77 5.51 4.11
N PRO A 247 -8.57 5.95 3.67
CA PRO A 247 -8.21 5.90 2.27
C PRO A 247 -8.12 4.45 1.80
N ASP A 248 -9.06 4.01 0.98
CA ASP A 248 -9.01 2.72 0.30
C ASP A 248 -8.00 2.82 -0.84
N TYR A 249 -6.73 2.59 -0.52
CA TYR A 249 -5.68 2.38 -1.51
C TYR A 249 -6.00 1.11 -2.30
N THR A 250 -6.55 1.27 -3.49
CA THR A 250 -6.73 0.16 -4.41
C THR A 250 -5.46 0.08 -5.24
N ALA A 251 -4.59 -0.83 -4.82
CA ALA A 251 -3.62 -1.37 -5.73
C ALA A 251 -4.37 -2.18 -6.80
N ILE A 252 -4.30 -1.71 -8.04
CA ILE A 252 -4.87 -2.33 -9.22
C ILE A 252 -3.69 -2.70 -10.13
N GLY A 253 -3.66 -3.95 -10.57
CA GLY A 253 -2.67 -4.37 -11.55
C GLY A 253 -2.38 -5.85 -11.46
N ASP A 254 -1.64 -6.31 -12.47
CA ASP A 254 -1.23 -7.70 -12.61
C ASP A 254 -0.55 -8.24 -11.35
N THR A 255 0.28 -7.43 -10.69
CA THR A 255 0.98 -7.79 -9.44
C THR A 255 0.03 -8.23 -8.32
N VAL A 256 -1.10 -7.52 -8.13
CA VAL A 256 -2.09 -7.85 -7.09
C VAL A 256 -2.87 -9.10 -7.47
N ASN A 257 -3.31 -9.18 -8.74
CA ASN A 257 -4.01 -10.35 -9.25
C ASN A 257 -3.15 -11.62 -9.15
N ALA A 258 -1.87 -11.54 -9.50
CA ALA A 258 -0.90 -12.62 -9.35
C ALA A 258 -0.82 -13.12 -7.92
N ALA A 259 -0.81 -12.24 -6.90
CA ALA A 259 -0.74 -12.65 -5.50
C ALA A 259 -1.96 -13.51 -5.09
N PHE A 260 -3.18 -13.12 -5.49
CA PHE A 260 -4.38 -13.96 -5.29
C PHE A 260 -4.28 -15.30 -6.02
N ARG A 261 -3.76 -15.30 -7.25
CA ARG A 261 -3.61 -16.54 -8.03
C ARG A 261 -2.55 -17.46 -7.44
N LEU A 262 -1.47 -16.92 -6.91
CA LEU A 262 -0.42 -17.66 -6.21
C LEU A 262 -0.94 -18.28 -4.92
N GLU A 263 -1.70 -17.52 -4.11
CA GLU A 263 -2.40 -18.07 -2.93
C GLU A 263 -3.24 -19.28 -3.35
N SER A 264 -4.09 -19.12 -4.36
CA SER A 264 -4.98 -20.19 -4.80
C SER A 264 -4.20 -21.39 -5.37
N ALA A 265 -3.06 -21.13 -6.01
CA ALA A 265 -2.17 -22.17 -6.54
C ALA A 265 -1.52 -23.01 -5.44
N THR A 266 -1.43 -22.53 -4.19
CA THR A 266 -0.89 -23.32 -3.06
C THR A 266 -1.60 -24.67 -2.93
N LYS A 267 -2.93 -24.71 -3.17
CA LYS A 267 -3.73 -25.95 -3.15
C LYS A 267 -3.34 -26.93 -4.25
N GLN A 268 -3.07 -26.43 -5.46
CA GLN A 268 -2.63 -27.25 -6.59
C GLN A 268 -1.21 -27.80 -6.37
N ILE A 269 -0.33 -26.98 -5.78
CA ILE A 269 1.07 -27.35 -5.52
C ILE A 269 1.15 -28.35 -4.36
N GLY A 270 0.20 -28.33 -3.43
CA GLY A 270 0.22 -29.16 -2.23
C GLY A 270 1.13 -28.62 -1.12
N LEU A 271 1.51 -27.34 -1.20
CA LEU A 271 2.33 -26.62 -0.22
C LEU A 271 1.53 -25.43 0.33
N ASN A 272 2.05 -24.75 1.35
CA ASN A 272 1.29 -23.69 2.03
C ASN A 272 1.64 -22.26 1.61
N ILE A 273 2.81 -22.05 1.02
CA ILE A 273 3.31 -20.73 0.61
C ILE A 273 3.67 -20.78 -0.87
N ALA A 274 3.27 -19.78 -1.64
CA ALA A 274 3.65 -19.60 -3.04
C ALA A 274 4.12 -18.17 -3.30
N LEU A 275 5.25 -18.04 -3.98
CA LEU A 275 5.93 -16.79 -4.31
C LEU A 275 6.02 -16.62 -5.82
N GLY A 276 5.81 -15.39 -6.29
CA GLY A 276 6.17 -15.00 -7.64
C GLY A 276 7.69 -15.01 -7.84
N GLU A 277 8.10 -15.12 -9.11
CA GLU A 277 9.52 -15.17 -9.49
C GLU A 277 10.30 -13.93 -9.00
N ASP A 278 9.71 -12.74 -9.13
CA ASP A 278 10.31 -11.50 -8.66
C ASP A 278 10.48 -11.48 -7.14
N THR A 279 9.48 -11.95 -6.39
CA THR A 279 9.59 -12.11 -4.93
C THR A 279 10.73 -13.05 -4.57
N TYR A 280 10.82 -14.22 -5.22
CA TYR A 280 11.89 -15.18 -4.97
C TYR A 280 13.27 -14.58 -5.26
N ARG A 281 13.40 -13.85 -6.37
CA ARG A 281 14.63 -13.17 -6.75
C ARG A 281 15.12 -12.21 -5.66
N TYR A 282 14.24 -11.40 -5.08
CA TYR A 282 14.61 -10.51 -3.98
C TYR A 282 14.99 -11.26 -2.70
N ILE A 283 14.22 -12.27 -2.30
CA ILE A 283 14.53 -13.00 -1.05
C ILE A 283 15.78 -13.89 -1.20
N SER A 284 16.14 -14.32 -2.41
CA SER A 284 17.32 -15.16 -2.65
C SER A 284 18.63 -14.51 -2.17
N ALA A 285 18.65 -13.17 -2.10
CA ALA A 285 19.76 -12.40 -1.54
C ALA A 285 19.97 -12.61 -0.01
N LEU A 286 19.00 -13.22 0.68
CA LEU A 286 19.12 -13.61 2.10
C LEU A 286 19.94 -14.91 2.29
N GLY A 287 20.20 -15.65 1.21
CA GLY A 287 20.94 -16.92 1.23
C GLY A 287 20.11 -18.12 1.69
N ASN A 288 20.45 -19.32 1.24
CA ASN A 288 19.82 -20.61 1.62
C ASN A 288 18.28 -20.66 1.46
N THR A 289 17.67 -19.79 0.66
CA THR A 289 16.21 -19.76 0.44
C THR A 289 15.72 -20.98 -0.33
N GLU A 290 16.60 -21.63 -1.08
CA GLU A 290 16.35 -22.88 -1.79
C GLU A 290 16.05 -24.05 -0.86
N SER A 291 16.43 -23.95 0.43
CA SER A 291 16.03 -24.94 1.44
C SER A 291 14.54 -24.86 1.80
N VAL A 292 13.92 -23.69 1.58
CA VAL A 292 12.52 -23.42 1.91
C VAL A 292 11.64 -23.46 0.67
N PHE A 293 12.05 -22.78 -0.40
CA PHE A 293 11.22 -22.58 -1.59
C PHE A 293 11.80 -23.32 -2.79
N LYS A 294 11.00 -24.22 -3.37
CA LYS A 294 11.33 -24.97 -4.59
C LYS A 294 10.61 -24.39 -5.79
N GLN A 295 11.23 -24.48 -6.96
CA GLN A 295 10.62 -24.01 -8.20
C GLN A 295 9.53 -24.98 -8.67
N HIS A 296 8.40 -24.42 -9.08
CA HIS A 296 7.26 -25.08 -9.69
C HIS A 296 6.81 -24.30 -10.92
N THR A 297 6.05 -24.96 -11.78
CA THR A 297 5.38 -24.35 -12.92
C THR A 297 3.89 -24.53 -12.74
N VAL A 298 3.14 -23.43 -12.72
CA VAL A 298 1.69 -23.44 -12.48
C VAL A 298 0.96 -22.65 -13.54
N ASN A 299 -0.25 -23.10 -13.88
CA ASN A 299 -1.12 -22.39 -14.81
C ASN A 299 -2.03 -21.46 -14.00
N LEU A 300 -1.65 -20.19 -13.89
CA LEU A 300 -2.46 -19.20 -13.18
C LEU A 300 -3.67 -18.79 -14.03
N LYS A 301 -4.86 -18.82 -13.44
CA LYS A 301 -6.09 -18.42 -14.14
C LYS A 301 -5.99 -16.96 -14.62
N GLY A 302 -6.11 -16.77 -15.93
CA GLY A 302 -6.02 -15.46 -16.59
C GLY A 302 -4.64 -15.14 -17.20
N TYR A 303 -3.69 -16.06 -17.12
CA TYR A 303 -2.39 -15.97 -17.77
C TYR A 303 -2.32 -16.97 -18.94
N ASP A 304 -1.79 -16.53 -20.07
CA ASP A 304 -1.73 -17.35 -21.30
C ASP A 304 -0.59 -18.38 -21.28
N ALA A 305 0.43 -18.16 -20.45
CA ALA A 305 1.59 -19.03 -20.32
C ALA A 305 1.72 -19.57 -18.88
N PRO A 306 2.26 -20.79 -18.71
CA PRO A 306 2.62 -21.30 -17.39
C PRO A 306 3.58 -20.34 -16.68
N THR A 307 3.31 -20.05 -15.41
CA THR A 307 4.07 -19.10 -14.61
C THR A 307 5.07 -19.85 -13.73
N THR A 308 6.31 -19.36 -13.67
CA THR A 308 7.30 -19.81 -12.69
C THR A 308 6.88 -19.37 -11.30
N THR A 309 6.82 -20.30 -10.36
CA THR A 309 6.39 -20.04 -8.98
C THR A 309 7.31 -20.77 -8.03
N TYR A 310 7.65 -20.15 -6.91
CA TYR A 310 8.46 -20.79 -5.87
C TYR A 310 7.58 -21.09 -4.67
N ALA A 311 7.59 -22.32 -4.18
CA ALA A 311 6.67 -22.74 -3.12
C ALA A 311 7.36 -23.53 -2.01
N GLY A 312 6.79 -23.44 -0.80
CA GLY A 312 7.35 -24.01 0.42
C GLY A 312 6.30 -24.14 1.53
N ASN A 313 6.72 -24.64 2.69
CA ASN A 313 5.87 -24.80 3.87
C ASN A 313 6.34 -23.90 5.02
N TYR A 314 5.43 -23.66 5.97
CA TYR A 314 5.71 -22.79 7.12
C TYR A 314 6.80 -23.37 8.02
N GLU A 315 6.90 -24.69 8.18
CA GLU A 315 7.90 -25.32 9.03
C GLU A 315 9.34 -25.06 8.55
N ASP A 316 9.55 -25.07 7.24
CA ASP A 316 10.86 -24.81 6.65
C ASP A 316 11.18 -23.31 6.67
N LEU A 317 10.17 -22.46 6.48
CA LEU A 317 10.31 -21.01 6.67
C LEU A 317 10.70 -20.67 8.12
N ASP A 318 10.08 -21.30 9.11
CA ASP A 318 10.37 -21.06 10.53
C ASP A 318 11.81 -21.47 10.89
N LYS A 319 12.29 -22.62 10.38
CA LYS A 319 13.68 -23.05 10.55
C LYS A 319 14.65 -22.08 9.90
N PHE A 320 14.33 -21.60 8.70
CA PHE A 320 15.14 -20.61 7.99
C PHE A 320 15.27 -19.31 8.80
N LEU A 321 14.17 -18.76 9.29
CA LEU A 321 14.17 -17.52 10.07
C LEU A 321 14.92 -17.65 11.41
N GLN A 322 14.90 -18.83 12.03
CA GLN A 322 15.67 -19.11 13.25
C GLN A 322 17.17 -19.19 13.00
N ALA A 323 17.60 -19.68 11.82
CA ALA A 323 19.01 -19.73 11.44
C ALA A 323 19.58 -18.37 11.01
N SER A 324 18.71 -17.41 10.64
CA SER A 324 19.08 -16.06 10.22
C SER A 324 19.04 -15.01 11.35
N THR A 325 18.67 -15.40 12.57
CA THR A 325 18.61 -14.54 13.77
C THR A 325 19.83 -14.75 14.66
#